data_AF-A0A1A6A106-F1
#
_entry.id   AF-A0A1A6A106-F1
#
_cell.length_a   1.000
_cell.length_b   1.000
_cell.length_c   1.000
_cell.angle_alpha   90.00
_cell.angle_beta   90.00
_cell.angle_gamma   90.00
#
_symmetry.space_group_name_H-M   'P 1'
#
loop_
_entity.id
_entity.type
_entity.pdbx_description
1 polymer ?
#
loop_
_entity_poly.entity_id
_entity_poly.type
_entity_poly.pdbx_seq_one_letter_code
_entity_poly.pdbx_strand_id
1 'polypeptide(L)'
;MACTVLFLPESPRWLYAHGKPEQAKAILSKYHGNGFCTPLVAKELDQIIESLNIAPKRMFDYSNLADTRGKAYRLMLALLMGAAGQIKSSLSHFAHVGDIRSLIPTLIGLLFALLGTYCTDRLGRRPMLTFGTFLCALFLALAMACSAISLNGATTISVVIYNNAAAKGTIAFLILFYATYAWAYIPLVAVYPPEVLSMEQRSTGMGLMVLTLNLACE
;
A
#
# COMPACT_ATOMS: atom_id res chain seq x y z
N MET A 1 -4.81 -20.91 0.10
CA MET A 1 -3.75 -20.16 -0.61
C MET A 1 -2.72 -21.08 -1.28
N ALA A 2 -2.14 -22.08 -0.59
CA ALA A 2 -1.08 -22.92 -1.19
C ALA A 2 -1.58 -23.85 -2.33
N CYS A 3 -2.77 -24.45 -2.21
CA CYS A 3 -3.27 -25.38 -3.23
C CYS A 3 -3.70 -24.69 -4.53
N THR A 4 -4.10 -23.41 -4.47
CA THR A 4 -4.46 -22.62 -5.66
C THR A 4 -3.24 -22.22 -6.49
N VAL A 5 -2.05 -22.11 -5.88
CA VAL A 5 -0.81 -21.79 -6.60
C VAL A 5 -0.44 -22.87 -7.61
N LEU A 6 -0.75 -24.14 -7.32
CA LEU A 6 -0.48 -25.28 -8.22
C LEU A 6 -1.32 -25.24 -9.51
N PHE A 7 -2.44 -24.50 -9.51
CA PHE A 7 -3.32 -24.36 -10.67
C PHE A 7 -3.06 -23.08 -11.47
N LEU A 8 -2.25 -22.16 -10.97
CA LEU A 8 -1.93 -20.94 -11.71
C LEU A 8 -0.81 -21.23 -12.74
N PRO A 9 -1.00 -20.87 -14.01
CA PRO A 9 0.09 -20.93 -14.98
C PRO A 9 1.21 -19.98 -14.55
N GLU A 10 2.45 -20.37 -14.83
CA GLU A 10 3.61 -19.51 -14.61
C GLU A 10 3.49 -18.20 -15.40
N SER A 11 4.05 -17.12 -14.86
CA SER A 11 3.96 -15.83 -15.53
C SER A 11 4.73 -15.84 -16.86
N PRO A 12 4.17 -15.29 -17.97
CA PRO A 12 4.87 -15.22 -19.26
C PRO A 12 6.22 -14.51 -19.18
N ARG A 13 6.33 -13.49 -18.31
CA ARG A 13 7.58 -12.76 -18.03
C ARG A 13 8.66 -13.67 -17.45
N TRP A 14 8.31 -14.52 -16.49
CA TRP A 14 9.24 -15.46 -15.87
C TRP A 14 9.72 -16.52 -16.88
N LEU A 15 8.81 -17.06 -17.68
CA LEU A 15 9.13 -18.06 -18.71
C LEU A 15 10.10 -17.51 -19.75
N TYR A 16 9.90 -16.27 -20.19
CA TYR A 16 10.82 -15.63 -21.12
C TYR A 16 12.20 -15.38 -20.47
N ALA A 17 12.24 -14.93 -19.21
CA ALA A 17 13.48 -14.74 -18.46
C ALA A 17 14.29 -16.04 -18.25
N HIS A 18 13.60 -17.19 -18.21
CA HIS A 18 14.22 -18.53 -18.08
C HIS A 18 14.47 -19.20 -19.44
N GLY A 19 14.43 -18.45 -20.55
CA GLY A 19 14.77 -18.97 -21.88
C GLY A 19 13.71 -19.86 -22.52
N LYS A 20 12.43 -19.76 -22.10
CA LYS A 20 11.30 -20.51 -22.68
C LYS A 20 10.32 -19.60 -23.44
N PRO A 21 10.73 -18.98 -24.56
CA PRO A 21 9.92 -17.99 -25.28
C PRO A 21 8.66 -18.60 -25.91
N GLU A 22 8.71 -19.85 -26.37
CA GLU A 22 7.57 -20.52 -26.99
C GLU A 22 6.44 -20.78 -25.98
N GLN A 23 6.78 -21.19 -24.76
CA GLN A 23 5.80 -21.38 -23.68
C GLN A 23 5.18 -20.06 -23.24
N ALA A 24 5.99 -18.99 -23.17
CA ALA A 24 5.50 -17.64 -22.88
C ALA A 24 4.47 -17.18 -23.94
N LYS A 25 4.77 -17.39 -25.24
CA LYS A 25 3.87 -17.06 -26.35
C LYS A 25 2.58 -17.89 -26.32
N ALA A 26 2.66 -19.18 -26.00
CA ALA A 26 1.49 -20.07 -25.90
C ALA A 26 0.54 -19.67 -24.75
N ILE A 27 1.08 -19.24 -23.61
CA ILE A 27 0.26 -18.73 -22.50
C ILE A 27 -0.34 -17.37 -22.86
N LEU A 28 0.43 -16.47 -23.48
CA LEU A 28 -0.06 -15.16 -23.90
C LEU A 28 -1.19 -15.30 -24.94
N SER A 29 -1.03 -16.18 -25.94
CA SER A 29 -2.07 -16.43 -26.94
C SER A 29 -3.32 -17.08 -26.33
N LYS A 30 -3.17 -17.94 -25.33
CA LYS A 30 -4.31 -18.57 -24.62
C LYS A 30 -5.14 -17.56 -23.83
N TYR A 31 -4.50 -16.62 -23.12
CA TYR A 31 -5.21 -15.69 -22.23
C TYR A 31 -5.57 -14.33 -22.88
N HIS A 32 -4.76 -13.83 -23.82
CA HIS A 32 -4.97 -12.54 -24.48
C HIS A 32 -5.36 -12.66 -25.97
N GLY A 33 -5.12 -13.81 -26.60
CA GLY A 33 -5.38 -14.04 -28.03
C GLY A 33 -6.55 -14.96 -28.35
N ASN A 34 -7.34 -15.41 -27.35
CA ASN A 34 -8.36 -16.46 -27.51
C ASN A 34 -7.85 -17.72 -28.25
N GLY A 35 -6.57 -18.06 -28.06
CA GLY A 35 -5.91 -19.18 -28.72
C GLY A 35 -5.20 -18.86 -30.05
N PHE A 36 -5.34 -17.64 -30.58
CA PHE A 36 -4.69 -17.22 -31.82
C PHE A 36 -3.56 -16.22 -31.60
N CYS A 37 -2.56 -16.25 -32.47
CA CYS A 37 -1.52 -15.22 -32.52
C CYS A 37 -2.07 -13.97 -33.20
N THR A 38 -2.76 -13.12 -32.44
CA THR A 38 -3.21 -11.81 -32.90
C THR A 38 -2.05 -10.80 -32.88
N PRO A 39 -2.12 -9.71 -33.68
CA PRO A 39 -1.11 -8.65 -33.63
C PRO A 39 -0.99 -8.00 -32.24
N LEU A 40 -2.03 -8.10 -31.40
CA LEU A 40 -2.00 -7.67 -30.00
C LEU A 40 -1.00 -8.50 -29.17
N VAL A 41 -1.04 -9.84 -29.30
CA VAL A 41 -0.15 -10.77 -28.58
C VAL A 41 1.31 -10.53 -28.96
N ALA A 42 1.59 -10.25 -30.24
CA ALA A 42 2.94 -9.91 -30.69
C ALA A 42 3.45 -8.62 -30.02
N LYS A 43 2.61 -7.57 -29.98
CA LYS A 43 2.95 -6.29 -29.37
C LYS A 43 3.20 -6.41 -27.86
N GLU A 44 2.39 -7.19 -27.15
CA GLU A 44 2.58 -7.44 -25.72
C GLU A 44 3.87 -8.25 -25.45
N LEU A 45 4.18 -9.21 -26.31
CA LEU A 45 5.43 -9.96 -26.23
C LEU A 45 6.64 -9.03 -26.40
N ASP A 46 6.61 -8.14 -27.39
CA ASP A 46 7.67 -7.15 -27.61
C ASP A 46 7.87 -6.23 -26.39
N GLN A 47 6.78 -5.76 -25.78
CA GLN A 47 6.83 -4.98 -24.53
C GLN A 47 7.44 -5.77 -23.36
N ILE A 48 7.16 -7.08 -23.27
CA ILE A 48 7.76 -7.94 -22.25
C ILE A 48 9.28 -8.05 -22.48
N ILE A 49 9.70 -8.27 -23.73
CA ILE A 49 11.11 -8.39 -24.11
C ILE A 49 11.86 -7.09 -23.79
N GLU A 50 11.30 -5.95 -24.20
CA GLU A 50 11.86 -4.64 -23.89
C GLU A 50 11.99 -4.43 -22.37
N SER A 51 10.95 -4.78 -21.61
CA SER A 51 10.98 -4.66 -20.14
C SER A 51 12.02 -5.55 -19.46
N LEU A 52 12.33 -6.72 -20.03
CA LEU A 52 13.34 -7.65 -19.52
C LEU A 52 14.77 -7.21 -19.86
N ASN A 53 14.97 -6.56 -21.00
CA ASN A 53 16.28 -5.99 -21.37
C ASN A 53 16.68 -4.83 -20.45
N ILE A 54 15.68 -4.08 -19.97
CA ILE A 54 15.87 -2.97 -19.03
C ILE A 54 16.04 -3.49 -17.59
N ALA A 55 15.39 -4.59 -17.21
CA ALA A 55 15.44 -5.10 -15.84
C ALA A 55 16.86 -5.52 -15.40
N PRO A 56 17.25 -5.27 -14.13
CA PRO A 56 18.56 -5.66 -13.63
C PRO A 56 18.69 -7.19 -13.63
N LYS A 57 19.76 -7.68 -14.26
CA LYS A 57 20.05 -9.13 -14.35
C LYS A 57 20.51 -9.75 -13.01
N ARG A 58 20.79 -8.92 -11.99
CA ARG A 58 21.23 -9.36 -10.65
C ARG A 58 20.19 -8.99 -9.59
N MET A 59 19.84 -9.98 -8.77
CA MET A 59 18.80 -9.91 -7.73
C MET A 59 19.14 -8.94 -6.56
N PHE A 60 20.40 -8.49 -6.45
CA PHE A 60 20.90 -7.64 -5.37
C PHE A 60 21.72 -6.44 -5.86
N ASP A 61 21.48 -5.99 -7.09
CA ASP A 61 22.21 -4.84 -7.60
C ASP A 61 21.61 -3.53 -7.07
N TYR A 62 22.05 -3.13 -5.86
CA TYR A 62 21.61 -1.89 -5.22
C TYR A 62 22.29 -0.64 -5.79
N SER A 63 23.34 -0.81 -6.60
CA SER A 63 24.12 0.28 -7.17
C SER A 63 23.27 1.23 -8.02
N ASN A 64 22.28 0.68 -8.72
CA ASN A 64 21.40 1.43 -9.62
C ASN A 64 20.19 2.07 -8.91
N LEU A 65 20.01 1.91 -7.59
CA LEU A 65 18.82 2.42 -6.88
C LEU A 65 18.83 3.94 -6.65
N ALA A 66 20.00 4.51 -6.40
CA ALA A 66 20.14 5.94 -6.08
C ALA A 66 21.01 6.70 -7.09
N ASP A 67 21.35 6.07 -8.21
CA ASP A 67 22.36 6.57 -9.17
C ASP A 67 22.01 7.94 -9.77
N THR A 68 20.71 8.22 -9.99
CA THR A 68 20.24 9.53 -10.45
C THR A 68 19.40 10.21 -9.38
N ARG A 69 19.54 11.54 -9.24
CA ARG A 69 18.73 12.38 -8.33
C ARG A 69 17.22 12.16 -8.50
N GLY A 70 16.76 11.94 -9.74
CA GLY A 70 15.34 11.63 -10.03
C GLY A 70 14.90 10.23 -9.57
N LYS A 71 15.79 9.23 -9.66
CA LYS A 71 15.55 7.86 -9.16
C LYS A 71 15.53 7.83 -7.62
N ALA A 72 16.48 8.52 -6.99
CA ALA A 72 16.55 8.67 -5.54
C ALA A 72 15.31 9.40 -4.97
N TYR A 73 14.80 10.44 -5.63
CA TYR A 73 13.58 11.14 -5.20
C TYR A 73 12.35 10.24 -5.25
N ARG A 74 12.21 9.41 -6.29
CA ARG A 74 11.13 8.43 -6.43
C ARG A 74 11.21 7.34 -5.36
N LEU A 75 12.41 6.86 -5.08
CA LEU A 75 12.66 5.90 -4.00
C LEU A 75 12.32 6.51 -2.63
N MET A 76 12.75 7.75 -2.37
CA MET A 76 12.43 8.48 -1.14
C MET A 76 10.91 8.63 -0.96
N LEU A 77 10.17 8.97 -2.02
CA LEU A 77 8.71 9.04 -1.98
C LEU A 77 8.07 7.69 -1.63
N ALA A 78 8.57 6.58 -2.20
CA ALA A 78 8.08 5.25 -1.87
C ALA A 78 8.37 4.85 -0.41
N LEU A 79 9.56 5.20 0.10
CA LEU A 79 9.95 4.96 1.49
C LEU A 79 9.12 5.80 2.47
N LEU A 80 8.90 7.08 2.17
CA LEU A 80 8.03 7.95 2.96
C LEU A 80 6.59 7.44 3.01
N MET A 81 6.09 6.89 1.90
CA MET A 81 4.77 6.24 1.87
C MET A 81 4.74 4.97 2.71
N GLY A 82 5.82 4.17 2.72
CA GLY A 82 5.96 3.04 3.62
C GLY A 82 5.92 3.48 5.09
N ALA A 83 6.74 4.45 5.48
CA ALA A 83 6.77 4.96 6.85
C ALA A 83 5.42 5.55 7.30
N ALA A 84 4.77 6.38 6.45
CA ALA A 84 3.45 6.93 6.75
C ALA A 84 2.34 5.87 6.77
N GLY A 85 2.54 4.75 6.04
CA GLY A 85 1.68 3.57 6.03
C GLY A 85 1.65 2.79 7.35
N GLN A 86 2.58 3.06 8.28
CA GLN A 86 2.64 2.36 9.58
C GLN A 86 2.20 3.19 10.77
N ILE A 87 1.75 4.44 10.57
CA ILE A 87 1.13 5.23 11.65
C ILE A 87 -0.07 4.48 12.27
N LYS A 88 -0.67 3.52 11.55
CA LYS A 88 -1.77 2.66 12.02
C LYS A 88 -1.36 1.58 13.04
N SER A 89 -0.11 1.11 13.04
CA SER A 89 0.30 -0.06 13.85
C SER A 89 0.25 0.24 15.35
N SER A 90 0.64 1.45 15.75
CA SER A 90 0.60 1.87 17.16
C SER A 90 -0.82 1.93 17.73
N LEU A 91 -1.83 2.28 16.93
CA LEU A 91 -3.23 2.37 17.39
C LEU A 91 -3.92 1.00 17.48
N SER A 92 -3.45 0.02 16.70
CA SER A 92 -4.05 -1.32 16.65
C SER A 92 -3.56 -2.28 17.73
N HIS A 93 -2.42 -2.01 18.36
CA HIS A 93 -1.93 -2.75 19.54
C HIS A 93 -2.79 -2.55 20.80
N PHE A 94 -3.74 -1.61 20.81
CA PHE A 94 -4.65 -1.42 21.95
C PHE A 94 -5.92 -2.28 21.89
N ALA A 95 -6.18 -2.96 20.76
CA ALA A 95 -7.29 -3.88 20.62
C ALA A 95 -6.86 -5.28 21.09
N HIS A 96 -7.02 -5.53 22.40
CA HIS A 96 -6.80 -6.84 23.00
C HIS A 96 -7.58 -7.91 22.24
N VAL A 97 -6.85 -8.95 21.84
CA VAL A 97 -7.36 -10.14 21.15
C VAL A 97 -8.35 -10.85 22.08
N GLY A 98 -9.66 -10.76 21.80
CA GLY A 98 -10.69 -11.52 22.52
C GLY A 98 -12.06 -10.85 22.66
N ASP A 99 -12.17 -9.53 22.46
CA ASP A 99 -13.42 -8.80 22.75
C ASP A 99 -14.20 -8.38 21.49
N ILE A 100 -15.51 -8.61 21.47
CA ILE A 100 -16.45 -8.29 20.36
C ILE A 100 -16.41 -6.79 19.99
N ARG A 101 -16.03 -5.94 20.95
CA ARG A 101 -15.89 -4.49 20.80
C ARG A 101 -14.74 -4.08 19.86
N SER A 102 -13.77 -4.96 19.62
CA SER A 102 -12.64 -4.73 18.70
C SER A 102 -13.01 -4.89 17.21
N LEU A 103 -14.15 -5.53 16.90
CA LEU A 103 -14.61 -5.79 15.53
C LEU A 103 -15.19 -4.54 14.85
N ILE A 104 -15.75 -3.62 15.63
CA ILE A 104 -16.42 -2.42 15.12
C ILE A 104 -15.44 -1.53 14.31
N PRO A 105 -14.27 -1.12 14.84
CA PRO A 105 -13.33 -0.31 14.07
C PRO A 105 -12.74 -1.07 12.88
N THR A 106 -12.55 -2.39 12.96
CA THR A 106 -12.04 -3.19 11.84
C THR A 106 -13.04 -3.28 10.69
N LEU A 107 -14.33 -3.46 10.97
CA LEU A 107 -15.39 -3.45 9.95
C LEU A 107 -15.56 -2.08 9.29
N ILE A 108 -15.50 -1.00 10.08
CA ILE A 108 -15.49 0.36 9.54
C ILE A 108 -14.28 0.56 8.64
N GLY A 109 -13.09 0.14 9.08
CA GLY A 109 -11.88 0.19 8.25
C GLY A 109 -12.02 -0.56 6.93
N LEU A 110 -12.65 -1.73 6.93
CA LEU A 110 -12.89 -2.52 5.72
C LEU A 110 -13.81 -1.78 4.74
N LEU A 111 -14.94 -1.23 5.22
CA LEU A 111 -15.88 -0.48 4.38
C LEU A 111 -15.22 0.76 3.78
N PHE A 112 -14.49 1.54 4.58
CA PHE A 112 -13.79 2.72 4.10
C PHE A 112 -12.61 2.38 3.17
N ALA A 113 -11.94 1.25 3.38
CA ALA A 113 -10.91 0.76 2.46
C ALA A 113 -11.50 0.40 1.09
N LEU A 114 -12.64 -0.30 1.06
CA LEU A 114 -13.34 -0.64 -0.20
C LEU A 114 -13.81 0.61 -0.94
N LEU A 115 -14.38 1.58 -0.21
CA LEU A 115 -14.73 2.88 -0.75
C LEU A 115 -13.49 3.63 -1.25
N GLY A 116 -12.36 3.52 -0.53
CA GLY A 116 -11.07 4.10 -0.89
C GLY A 116 -10.55 3.55 -2.20
N THR A 117 -10.54 2.24 -2.38
CA THR A 117 -10.14 1.59 -3.63
C THR A 117 -11.00 2.07 -4.80
N TYR A 118 -12.33 2.09 -4.64
CA TYR A 118 -13.23 2.59 -5.69
C TYR A 118 -13.02 4.08 -6.02
N CYS A 119 -12.80 4.91 -5.00
CA CYS A 119 -12.53 6.33 -5.16
C CYS A 119 -11.18 6.61 -5.81
N THR A 120 -10.16 5.78 -5.53
CA THR A 120 -8.79 5.96 -6.05
C THR A 120 -8.75 5.91 -7.57
N ASP A 121 -9.56 5.03 -8.17
CA ASP A 121 -9.63 4.87 -9.63
C ASP A 121 -10.30 6.07 -10.33
N ARG A 122 -11.18 6.80 -9.65
CA ARG A 122 -11.89 7.96 -10.22
C ARG A 122 -11.26 9.33 -9.93
N LEU A 123 -10.79 9.56 -8.71
CA LEU A 123 -10.33 10.88 -8.25
C LEU A 123 -8.86 11.16 -8.62
N GLY A 124 -8.12 10.14 -9.02
CA GLY A 124 -6.69 10.25 -9.27
C GLY A 124 -5.88 10.29 -7.98
N ARG A 125 -4.62 9.87 -8.06
CA ARG A 125 -3.80 9.50 -6.89
C ARG A 125 -3.23 10.68 -6.11
N ARG A 126 -2.85 11.75 -6.82
CA ARG A 126 -2.26 12.96 -6.23
C ARG A 126 -3.23 13.75 -5.34
N PRO A 127 -4.45 14.11 -5.80
CA PRO A 127 -5.39 14.84 -4.95
C PRO A 127 -5.90 13.99 -3.78
N MET A 128 -6.01 12.67 -3.97
CA MET A 128 -6.40 11.76 -2.89
C MET A 128 -5.34 11.69 -1.78
N LEU A 129 -4.05 11.69 -2.12
CA LEU A 129 -2.97 11.77 -1.13
C LEU A 129 -3.07 13.10 -0.35
N THR A 130 -3.13 14.24 -1.03
CA THR A 130 -3.09 15.55 -0.37
C THR A 130 -4.33 15.82 0.48
N PHE A 131 -5.51 15.41 -0.01
CA PHE A 131 -6.75 15.55 0.73
C PHE A 131 -6.81 14.57 1.91
N GLY A 132 -6.38 13.32 1.69
CA GLY A 132 -6.32 12.30 2.73
C GLY A 132 -5.36 12.65 3.86
N THR A 133 -4.14 13.13 3.54
CA THR A 133 -3.18 13.57 4.56
C THR A 133 -3.66 14.80 5.32
N PHE A 134 -4.28 15.76 4.63
CA PHE A 134 -4.86 16.94 5.26
C PHE A 134 -5.97 16.59 6.25
N LEU A 135 -6.91 15.73 5.85
CA LEU A 135 -7.98 15.29 6.75
C LEU A 135 -7.44 14.46 7.92
N CYS A 136 -6.45 13.59 7.69
CA CYS A 136 -5.79 12.85 8.76
C CYS A 136 -5.13 13.79 9.77
N ALA A 137 -4.41 14.82 9.30
CA ALA A 137 -3.78 15.82 10.17
C ALA A 137 -4.82 16.62 10.95
N LEU A 138 -5.94 16.99 10.33
CA LEU A 138 -7.03 17.74 10.96
C LEU A 138 -7.71 16.92 12.06
N PHE A 139 -8.07 15.66 11.79
CA PHE A 139 -8.71 14.80 12.80
C PHE A 139 -7.76 14.45 13.95
N LEU A 140 -6.46 14.29 13.67
CA LEU A 140 -5.46 14.03 14.70
C LEU A 140 -5.21 15.28 15.56
N ALA A 141 -5.18 16.47 14.97
CA ALA A 141 -5.09 17.74 15.71
C ALA A 141 -6.32 17.97 16.60
N LEU A 142 -7.52 17.67 16.10
CA LEU A 142 -8.76 17.76 16.89
C LEU A 142 -8.81 16.74 18.02
N ALA A 143 -8.34 15.51 17.78
CA ALA A 143 -8.22 14.49 18.81
C ALA A 143 -7.24 14.92 19.91
N MET A 144 -6.08 15.49 19.55
CA MET A 144 -5.10 16.02 20.49
C MET A 144 -5.66 17.19 21.30
N ALA A 145 -6.38 18.13 20.66
CA ALA A 145 -7.00 19.27 21.34
C ALA A 145 -8.05 18.81 22.37
N CYS A 146 -8.91 17.85 22.01
CA CYS A 146 -9.91 17.29 22.93
C CYS A 146 -9.24 16.51 24.08
N SER A 147 -8.16 15.78 23.78
CA SER A 147 -7.38 15.07 24.78
C SER A 147 -6.71 16.04 25.77
N ALA A 148 -6.17 17.16 25.31
CA ALA A 148 -5.54 18.17 26.17
C ALA A 148 -6.54 18.83 27.13
N ILE A 149 -7.78 19.06 26.69
CA ILE A 149 -8.85 19.60 27.54
C ILE A 149 -9.37 18.54 28.51
N SER A 150 -9.33 17.26 28.12
CA SER A 150 -9.75 16.13 28.97
C SER A 150 -8.72 15.76 30.04
N LEU A 151 -7.46 16.17 29.90
CA LEU A 151 -6.34 15.71 30.72
C LEU A 151 -5.54 16.89 31.27
N ASN A 152 -5.82 17.25 32.52
CA ASN A 152 -4.83 17.89 33.39
C ASN A 152 -3.67 16.89 33.68
N GLY A 153 -2.84 16.57 32.68
CA GLY A 153 -1.54 15.95 32.88
C GLY A 153 -1.46 14.42 33.09
N ALA A 154 -2.24 13.58 32.38
CA ALA A 154 -1.93 12.14 32.31
C ALA A 154 -1.83 11.64 30.86
N THR A 155 -0.60 11.33 30.46
CA THR A 155 -0.20 10.80 29.16
C THR A 155 -0.52 9.30 29.05
N THR A 156 -1.79 8.92 29.15
CA THR A 156 -2.19 7.55 28.86
C THR A 156 -3.51 7.55 28.11
N ILE A 157 -3.42 7.24 26.82
CA ILE A 157 -4.54 6.90 25.94
C ILE A 157 -5.02 5.50 26.34
N SER A 158 -5.51 5.38 27.57
CA SER A 158 -6.23 4.20 28.01
C SER A 158 -7.71 4.51 27.85
N VAL A 159 -8.44 3.56 27.26
CA VAL A 159 -9.90 3.53 27.13
C VAL A 159 -10.52 3.37 28.53
N VAL A 160 -10.27 4.34 29.41
CA VAL A 160 -10.93 4.45 30.70
C VAL A 160 -12.05 5.44 30.49
N ILE A 161 -13.27 4.92 30.59
CA ILE A 161 -14.51 5.65 30.47
C ILE A 161 -14.54 6.72 31.56
N TYR A 162 -13.99 7.90 31.29
CA TYR A 162 -14.33 9.09 32.04
C TYR A 162 -15.68 9.58 31.52
N ASN A 163 -16.62 9.82 32.44
CA ASN A 163 -17.97 10.33 32.18
C ASN A 163 -18.01 11.79 31.66
N ASN A 164 -16.91 12.24 31.06
CA ASN A 164 -16.72 13.59 30.56
C ASN A 164 -17.01 13.61 29.05
N ALA A 165 -17.79 14.59 28.59
CA ALA A 165 -18.08 14.82 27.18
C ALA A 165 -16.79 14.91 26.32
N ALA A 166 -15.69 15.40 26.91
CA ALA A 166 -14.38 15.47 26.29
C ALA A 166 -13.80 14.10 25.89
N ALA A 167 -13.96 13.07 26.74
CA ALA A 167 -13.45 11.72 26.45
C ALA A 167 -14.23 11.05 25.30
N LYS A 168 -15.55 11.25 25.25
CA LYS A 168 -16.39 10.77 24.12
C LYS A 168 -16.02 11.46 22.81
N GLY A 169 -15.70 12.76 22.86
CA GLY A 169 -15.23 13.54 21.70
C GLY A 169 -13.92 13.00 21.13
N THR A 170 -12.92 12.75 21.97
CA THR A 170 -11.62 12.20 21.54
C THR A 170 -11.75 10.85 20.84
N ILE A 171 -12.59 9.94 21.38
CA ILE A 171 -12.83 8.62 20.76
C ILE A 171 -13.51 8.77 19.39
N ALA A 172 -14.49 9.68 19.24
CA ALA A 172 -15.15 9.92 17.96
C ALA A 172 -14.17 10.45 16.88
N PHE A 173 -13.30 11.39 17.24
CA PHE A 173 -12.28 11.92 16.32
C PHE A 173 -11.23 10.87 15.94
N LEU A 174 -10.85 9.97 16.86
CA LEU A 174 -9.95 8.85 16.56
C LEU A 174 -10.56 7.84 15.57
N ILE A 175 -11.87 7.57 15.68
CA ILE A 175 -12.58 6.71 14.71
C ILE A 175 -12.63 7.37 13.33
N LEU A 176 -12.90 8.68 13.26
CA LEU A 176 -12.88 9.44 12.01
C LEU A 176 -11.48 9.50 11.37
N PHE A 177 -10.44 9.67 12.19
CA PHE A 177 -9.06 9.54 11.75
C PHE A 177 -8.80 8.16 11.15
N TYR A 178 -9.18 7.09 11.84
CA TYR A 178 -9.00 5.72 11.35
C TYR A 178 -9.75 5.46 10.04
N ALA A 179 -10.99 5.94 9.91
CA ALA A 179 -11.79 5.82 8.69
C ALA A 179 -11.14 6.55 7.50
N THR A 180 -10.65 7.77 7.72
CA THR A 180 -10.01 8.57 6.68
C THR A 180 -8.65 7.99 6.29
N TYR A 181 -7.90 7.49 7.26
CA TYR A 181 -6.65 6.78 7.03
C TYR A 181 -6.89 5.49 6.22
N ALA A 182 -7.93 4.74 6.55
CA ALA A 182 -8.30 3.53 5.82
C ALA A 182 -8.71 3.84 4.37
N TRP A 183 -9.41 4.94 4.16
CA TRP A 183 -9.80 5.39 2.83
C TRP A 183 -8.61 5.84 1.98
N ALA A 184 -7.65 6.58 2.55
CA ALA A 184 -6.55 7.18 1.81
C ALA A 184 -5.28 6.30 1.74
N TYR A 185 -4.77 5.82 2.89
CA TYR A 185 -3.44 5.19 2.95
C TYR A 185 -3.45 3.71 2.58
N ILE A 186 -4.48 2.94 2.93
CA ILE A 186 -4.54 1.50 2.63
C ILE A 186 -4.41 1.19 1.13
N PRO A 187 -5.23 1.77 0.23
CA PRO A 187 -5.07 1.50 -1.20
C PRO A 187 -3.78 2.13 -1.75
N LEU A 188 -3.41 3.31 -1.27
CA LEU A 188 -2.34 4.08 -1.88
C LEU A 188 -0.95 3.54 -1.57
N VAL A 189 -0.73 2.98 -0.37
CA VAL A 189 0.54 2.32 -0.01
C VAL A 189 0.81 1.11 -0.92
N ALA A 190 -0.22 0.38 -1.35
CA ALA A 190 -0.05 -0.77 -2.25
C ALA A 190 0.19 -0.37 -3.71
N VAL A 191 -0.51 0.66 -4.21
CA VAL A 191 -0.53 0.96 -5.66
C VAL A 191 0.39 2.12 -6.05
N TYR A 192 0.75 3.03 -5.14
CA TYR A 192 1.61 4.18 -5.46
C TYR A 192 3.09 3.80 -5.70
N PRO A 193 3.75 2.98 -4.86
CA PRO A 193 5.14 2.57 -5.08
C PRO A 193 5.40 1.88 -6.43
N PRO A 194 4.60 0.89 -6.89
CA PRO A 194 4.86 0.24 -8.17
C PRO A 194 4.68 1.19 -9.37
N GLU A 195 3.91 2.26 -9.24
CA GLU A 195 3.73 3.23 -10.32
C GLU A 195 4.81 4.30 -10.41
N VAL A 196 5.38 4.68 -9.27
CA VAL A 196 6.44 5.68 -9.22
C VAL A 196 7.82 5.07 -9.52
N LEU A 197 8.01 3.79 -9.17
CA LEU A 197 9.25 3.07 -9.42
C LEU A 197 9.38 2.68 -10.91
N SER A 198 10.56 2.95 -11.49
CA SER A 198 10.90 2.46 -12.82
C SER A 198 11.02 0.93 -12.84
N MET A 199 10.84 0.31 -14.00
CA MET A 199 10.92 -1.15 -14.15
C MET A 199 12.24 -1.74 -13.62
N GLU A 200 13.35 -0.99 -13.75
CA GLU A 200 14.66 -1.38 -13.21
C GLU A 200 14.68 -1.49 -11.68
N GLN A 201 13.98 -0.58 -11.00
CA GLN A 201 14.06 -0.42 -9.55
C GLN A 201 12.85 -1.01 -8.82
N ARG A 202 11.84 -1.49 -9.56
CA ARG A 202 10.55 -1.86 -8.99
C ARG A 202 10.65 -2.99 -7.96
N SER A 203 11.36 -4.07 -8.27
CA SER A 203 11.50 -5.20 -7.34
C SER A 203 12.27 -4.80 -6.07
N THR A 204 13.43 -4.17 -6.24
CA THR A 204 14.28 -3.78 -5.12
C THR A 204 13.68 -2.63 -4.29
N GLY A 205 13.04 -1.66 -4.94
CA GLY A 205 12.36 -0.55 -4.29
C GLY A 205 11.12 -0.98 -3.50
N MET A 206 10.34 -1.94 -4.02
CA MET A 206 9.26 -2.54 -3.25
C MET A 206 9.79 -3.38 -2.08
N GLY A 207 10.90 -4.11 -2.26
CA GLY A 207 11.56 -4.82 -1.17
C GLY A 207 12.00 -3.87 -0.03
N LEU A 208 12.64 -2.76 -0.36
CA LEU A 208 13.05 -1.73 0.61
C LEU A 208 11.86 -1.06 1.30
N MET A 209 10.77 -0.81 0.57
CA MET A 209 9.54 -0.29 1.15
C MET A 209 8.95 -1.28 2.17
N VAL A 210 8.90 -2.58 1.87
CA VAL A 210 8.43 -3.60 2.82
C VAL A 210 9.35 -3.72 4.03
N LEU A 211 10.66 -3.62 3.85
CA LEU A 211 11.60 -3.54 4.98
C LEU A 211 11.35 -2.31 5.85
N THR A 212 11.13 -1.15 5.22
CA THR A 212 10.80 0.09 5.92
C THR A 212 9.47 -0.01 6.66
N LEU A 213 8.48 -0.67 6.06
CA LEU A 213 7.21 -0.99 6.72
C LEU A 213 7.46 -1.81 7.98
N ASN A 214 8.22 -2.89 7.89
CA ASN A 214 8.47 -3.75 9.05
C ASN A 214 9.28 -3.04 10.14
N LEU A 215 10.29 -2.25 9.76
CA LEU A 215 11.12 -1.49 10.71
C LEU A 215 10.32 -0.40 11.42
N ALA A 216 9.38 0.25 10.73
CA ALA A 216 8.50 1.26 11.33
C ALA A 216 7.41 0.64 12.23
N CYS A 217 7.32 -0.69 12.31
CA CYS A 217 6.37 -1.40 13.16
C CYS A 217 6.94 -1.75 14.54
N GLU A 218 8.26 -1.74 14.71
CA GLU A 218 8.95 -1.81 16.01
C GLU A 218 8.92 -0.45 16.73
#